data_AF-E3N5G1-F1
#
_entry.id   AF-E3N5G1-F1
#
_cell.length_a   1.000
_cell.length_b   1.000
_cell.length_c   1.000
_cell.angle_alpha   90.00
_cell.angle_beta   90.00
_cell.angle_gamma   90.00
#
_symmetry.space_group_name_H-M   'P 1'
#
loop_
_entity.id
_entity.type
_entity.pdbx_description
1 polymer ?
#
loop_
_entity_poly.entity_id
_entity_poly.type
_entity_poly.pdbx_seq_one_letter_code
_entity_poly.pdbx_strand_id
1 'polypeptide(L)'
;MGIDESTFARSDKTDVLSYHSDYFDTLFNGDFMEKSMPEISIEDVNFEDFAAVLSLILKNPISPTEENAEKLLELSDRFLLPAAKRHVEFFLISTGFDAFKKLETASKYDLDTLLSHALSLFKTKEELIPSEEFSEFPEKVKAKILDRLIELNKLGLTGPSEFESSSFVGFRSVIGDRLNSQARSRASWSLRDSTSEREFEEDW
;
A
#
# COMPACT_ATOMS: atom_id res chain seq x y z
N MET A 1 26.84 -24.83 -39.25
CA MET A 1 26.25 -23.90 -38.28
C MET A 1 25.58 -24.77 -37.23
N GLY A 2 26.33 -25.19 -36.22
CA GLY A 2 25.78 -25.97 -35.11
C GLY A 2 25.34 -24.98 -34.04
N ILE A 3 24.03 -24.93 -33.76
CA ILE A 3 23.57 -24.30 -32.52
C ILE A 3 23.96 -25.29 -31.44
N ASP A 4 24.91 -24.87 -30.62
CA ASP A 4 25.38 -25.60 -29.47
C ASP A 4 24.21 -25.77 -28.47
N GLU A 5 23.90 -27.02 -28.13
CA GLU A 5 22.82 -27.42 -27.23
C GLU A 5 23.01 -26.83 -25.81
N SER A 6 24.26 -26.49 -25.43
CA SER A 6 24.61 -25.82 -24.18
C SER A 6 24.33 -24.31 -24.19
N THR A 7 24.39 -23.63 -25.33
CA THR A 7 23.83 -22.26 -25.47
C THR A 7 22.30 -22.24 -25.32
N PHE A 8 21.60 -23.28 -25.81
CA PHE A 8 20.15 -23.34 -25.73
C PHE A 8 19.65 -23.62 -24.30
N ALA A 9 20.30 -24.54 -23.58
CA ALA A 9 19.95 -24.86 -22.19
C ALA A 9 20.33 -23.76 -21.17
N ARG A 10 21.31 -22.91 -21.49
CA ARG A 10 21.70 -21.76 -20.66
C ARG A 10 20.65 -20.65 -20.71
N SER A 11 20.01 -20.45 -21.87
CA SER A 11 18.97 -19.44 -22.09
C SER A 11 17.81 -19.59 -21.10
N ASP A 12 17.16 -20.76 -21.08
CA ASP A 12 15.89 -20.93 -20.36
C ASP A 12 15.95 -20.62 -18.85
N LYS A 13 17.07 -20.90 -18.17
CA LYS A 13 17.19 -20.69 -16.72
C LYS A 13 17.46 -19.23 -16.36
N THR A 14 18.34 -18.56 -17.10
CA THR A 14 18.61 -17.13 -16.89
C THR A 14 17.41 -16.29 -17.31
N ASP A 15 16.67 -16.74 -18.33
CA ASP A 15 15.49 -16.04 -18.83
C ASP A 15 14.37 -16.01 -17.79
N VAL A 16 14.13 -17.13 -17.08
CA VAL A 16 13.14 -17.19 -15.99
C VAL A 16 13.52 -16.24 -14.86
N LEU A 17 14.77 -16.25 -14.41
CA LEU A 17 15.20 -15.38 -13.30
C LEU A 17 15.17 -13.91 -13.70
N SER A 18 15.63 -13.57 -14.91
CA SER A 18 15.59 -12.19 -15.44
C SER A 18 14.16 -11.70 -15.59
N TYR A 19 13.25 -12.54 -16.07
CA TYR A 19 11.84 -12.20 -16.20
C TYR A 19 11.16 -11.86 -14.86
N HIS A 20 11.60 -12.51 -13.77
CA HIS A 20 11.01 -12.33 -12.45
C HIS A 20 11.72 -11.31 -11.56
N SER A 21 12.90 -10.82 -11.95
CA SER A 21 13.75 -9.97 -11.12
C SER A 21 14.61 -9.02 -11.95
N ASP A 22 14.44 -7.72 -11.70
CA ASP A 22 15.27 -6.67 -12.29
C ASP A 22 16.75 -6.79 -11.86
N TYR A 23 16.99 -7.34 -10.66
CA TYR A 23 18.34 -7.63 -10.18
C TYR A 23 19.01 -8.69 -11.06
N PHE A 24 18.34 -9.82 -11.30
CA PHE A 24 18.88 -10.89 -12.14
C PHE A 24 18.94 -10.51 -13.61
N ASP A 25 17.98 -9.74 -14.11
CA ASP A 25 18.05 -9.18 -15.47
C ASP A 25 19.29 -8.30 -15.63
N THR A 26 19.53 -7.38 -14.69
CA THR A 26 20.73 -6.53 -14.70
C THR A 26 22.01 -7.37 -14.57
N LEU A 27 22.01 -8.39 -13.70
CA LEU A 27 23.16 -9.26 -13.46
C LEU A 27 23.54 -10.09 -14.70
N PHE A 28 22.56 -10.62 -15.43
CA PHE A 28 22.79 -11.51 -16.57
C PHE A 28 22.90 -10.76 -17.90
N ASN A 29 22.14 -9.69 -18.08
CA ASN A 29 22.04 -8.97 -19.35
C ASN A 29 22.83 -7.66 -19.39
N GLY A 30 23.18 -7.10 -18.22
CA GLY A 30 23.97 -5.87 -18.11
C GLY A 30 25.41 -5.99 -18.64
N ASP A 31 26.03 -4.85 -18.89
CA ASP A 31 27.39 -4.76 -19.44
C ASP A 31 28.48 -4.94 -18.37
N PHE A 32 28.36 -6.00 -17.57
CA PHE A 32 29.32 -6.36 -16.52
C PHE A 32 30.15 -7.58 -16.91
N MET A 33 31.27 -7.82 -16.22
CA MET A 33 32.17 -8.95 -16.53
C MET A 33 31.49 -10.31 -16.28
N GLU A 34 30.55 -10.33 -15.34
CA GLU A 34 29.72 -11.45 -14.89
C GLU A 34 28.94 -12.07 -16.04
N LYS A 35 28.53 -11.28 -17.05
CA LYS A 35 27.82 -11.77 -18.26
C LYS A 35 28.61 -12.84 -19.02
N SER A 36 29.94 -12.77 -18.96
CA SER A 36 30.83 -13.73 -19.63
C SER A 36 31.25 -14.90 -18.75
N MET A 37 30.94 -14.87 -17.45
CA MET A 37 31.34 -15.89 -16.50
C MET A 37 30.41 -17.12 -16.56
N PRO A 38 30.94 -18.35 -16.41
CA PRO A 38 30.12 -19.55 -16.37
C PRO A 38 29.37 -19.72 -15.03
N GLU A 39 29.85 -19.09 -13.96
CA GLU A 39 29.29 -19.16 -12.61
C GLU A 39 29.40 -17.79 -11.95
N ILE A 40 28.35 -17.38 -11.23
CA ILE A 40 28.29 -16.11 -10.50
C ILE A 40 28.02 -16.44 -9.04
N SER A 41 28.94 -16.04 -8.17
CA SER A 41 28.78 -16.20 -6.72
C SER A 41 27.81 -15.16 -6.17
N ILE A 42 26.81 -15.60 -5.40
CA ILE A 42 25.95 -14.72 -4.63
C ILE A 42 26.41 -14.79 -3.17
N GLU A 43 27.03 -13.72 -2.70
CA GLU A 43 27.58 -13.65 -1.34
C GLU A 43 26.49 -13.34 -0.29
N ASP A 44 26.77 -13.67 0.97
CA ASP A 44 25.92 -13.38 2.13
C ASP A 44 24.48 -13.91 2.01
N VAL A 45 24.30 -15.10 1.45
CA VAL A 45 23.01 -15.78 1.41
C VAL A 45 23.14 -17.26 1.74
N ASN A 46 22.27 -17.76 2.60
CA ASN A 46 22.15 -19.20 2.82
C ASN A 46 21.45 -19.83 1.61
N PHE A 47 22.01 -20.94 1.10
CA PHE A 47 21.45 -21.67 -0.04
C PHE A 47 19.98 -22.09 0.17
N GLU A 48 19.62 -22.56 1.36
CA GLU A 48 18.27 -23.02 1.67
C GLU A 48 17.27 -21.86 1.64
N ASP A 49 17.61 -20.71 2.24
CA ASP A 49 16.78 -19.51 2.21
C ASP A 49 16.61 -19.00 0.78
N PHE A 50 17.69 -18.99 -0.01
CA PHE A 50 17.64 -18.57 -1.41
C PHE A 50 16.77 -19.50 -2.25
N ALA A 51 16.95 -20.82 -2.11
CA ALA A 51 16.13 -21.81 -2.79
C ALA A 51 14.65 -21.69 -2.41
N ALA A 52 14.35 -21.40 -1.14
CA ALA A 52 12.99 -21.16 -0.67
C ALA A 52 12.36 -19.95 -1.37
N VAL A 53 13.07 -18.83 -1.50
CA VAL A 53 12.58 -17.63 -2.20
C VAL A 53 12.34 -17.93 -3.68
N LEU A 54 13.28 -18.61 -4.35
CA LEU A 54 13.12 -18.98 -5.76
C LEU A 54 11.91 -19.90 -5.96
N SER A 55 11.64 -20.81 -5.02
CA SER A 55 10.47 -21.69 -5.13
C SER A 55 9.15 -20.90 -5.19
N LEU A 56 9.07 -19.70 -4.60
CA LEU A 56 7.87 -18.87 -4.60
C LEU A 56 7.51 -18.30 -5.98
N ILE A 57 8.47 -18.21 -6.90
CA ILE A 57 8.25 -17.72 -8.28
C ILE A 57 8.20 -18.85 -9.31
N LEU A 58 8.52 -20.07 -8.91
CA LEU A 58 8.51 -21.24 -9.77
C LEU A 58 7.17 -21.98 -9.70
N LYS A 59 7.03 -23.03 -10.52
CA LYS A 59 5.86 -23.89 -10.51
C LYS A 59 5.75 -24.62 -9.17
N ASN A 60 4.54 -24.65 -8.61
CA ASN A 60 4.22 -25.26 -7.31
C ASN A 60 5.00 -24.61 -6.16
N PRO A 61 4.69 -23.34 -5.83
CA PRO A 61 5.39 -22.63 -4.77
C PRO A 61 5.19 -23.31 -3.43
N ILE A 62 6.21 -23.26 -2.58
CA ILE A 62 6.09 -23.68 -1.19
C ILE A 62 5.12 -22.74 -0.45
N SER A 63 4.52 -23.23 0.63
CA SER A 63 3.90 -22.34 1.59
C SER A 63 4.98 -21.75 2.49
N PRO A 64 5.04 -20.42 2.65
CA PRO A 64 5.80 -19.82 3.73
C PRO A 64 5.32 -20.32 5.10
N THR A 65 6.16 -20.14 6.10
CA THR A 65 5.86 -20.34 7.52
C THR A 65 6.00 -19.02 8.26
N GLU A 66 5.42 -18.92 9.45
CA GLU A 66 5.57 -17.73 10.30
C GLU A 66 7.04 -17.46 10.65
N GLU A 67 7.85 -18.52 10.81
CA GLU A 67 9.27 -18.44 11.14
C GLU A 67 10.15 -17.95 9.99
N ASN A 68 9.82 -18.32 8.74
CA ASN A 68 10.64 -17.97 7.59
C ASN A 68 10.16 -16.72 6.84
N ALA A 69 8.93 -16.24 7.09
CA ALA A 69 8.31 -15.17 6.32
C ALA A 69 9.17 -13.90 6.28
N GLU A 70 9.78 -13.50 7.40
CA GLU A 70 10.63 -12.30 7.42
C GLU A 70 11.90 -12.48 6.59
N LYS A 71 12.54 -13.66 6.64
CA LYS A 71 13.72 -13.95 5.83
C LYS A 71 13.39 -14.01 4.34
N LEU A 72 12.24 -14.58 4.00
CA LEU A 72 11.76 -14.61 2.62
C LEU A 72 11.49 -13.20 2.08
N LEU A 73 10.93 -12.30 2.90
CA LEU A 73 10.74 -10.89 2.52
C LEU A 73 12.06 -10.16 2.34
N GLU A 74 13.02 -10.32 3.26
CA GLU A 74 14.36 -9.73 3.17
C GLU A 74 15.03 -10.08 1.84
N LEU A 75 15.06 -11.36 1.49
CA LEU A 75 15.69 -11.82 0.26
C LEU A 75 14.88 -11.45 -0.99
N SER A 76 13.55 -11.48 -0.92
CA SER A 76 12.70 -11.05 -2.03
C SER A 76 12.90 -9.57 -2.35
N ASP A 77 13.10 -8.73 -1.34
CA ASP A 77 13.40 -7.31 -1.51
C ASP A 77 14.82 -7.10 -2.04
N ARG A 78 15.81 -7.79 -1.45
CA ARG A 78 17.23 -7.73 -1.88
C ARG A 78 17.41 -8.10 -3.34
N PHE A 79 16.75 -9.17 -3.79
CA PHE A 79 16.85 -9.65 -5.18
C PHE A 79 15.75 -9.11 -6.09
N LEU A 80 15.00 -8.07 -5.67
CA LEU A 80 13.96 -7.44 -6.48
C LEU A 80 12.98 -8.45 -7.10
N LEU A 81 12.45 -9.36 -6.28
CA LEU A 81 11.51 -10.42 -6.66
C LEU A 81 10.08 -10.07 -6.21
N PRO A 82 9.36 -9.20 -6.94
CA PRO A 82 8.04 -8.71 -6.53
C PRO A 82 7.00 -9.82 -6.41
N ALA A 83 7.09 -10.87 -7.24
CA ALA A 83 6.17 -12.00 -7.18
C ALA A 83 6.33 -12.81 -5.88
N ALA A 84 7.57 -13.10 -5.46
CA ALA A 84 7.86 -13.76 -4.19
C ALA A 84 7.37 -12.91 -3.01
N LYS A 85 7.67 -11.62 -3.04
CA LYS A 85 7.25 -10.65 -2.02
C LYS A 85 5.72 -10.64 -1.86
N ARG A 86 4.99 -10.65 -2.97
CA ARG A 86 3.51 -10.71 -2.98
C ARG A 86 2.97 -12.04 -2.45
N HIS A 87 3.62 -13.17 -2.73
CA HIS A 87 3.24 -14.45 -2.15
C HIS A 87 3.34 -14.45 -0.62
N VAL A 88 4.45 -13.93 -0.07
CA VAL A 88 4.63 -13.83 1.38
C VAL A 88 3.68 -12.81 2.00
N GLU A 89 3.39 -11.70 1.30
CA GLU A 89 2.40 -10.72 1.74
C GLU A 89 1.02 -11.34 1.98
N PHE A 90 0.51 -12.14 1.03
CA PHE A 90 -0.78 -12.83 1.20
C PHE A 90 -0.76 -13.88 2.29
N PHE A 91 0.35 -14.60 2.44
CA PHE A 91 0.53 -15.50 3.56
C PHE A 91 0.39 -14.75 4.90
N LEU A 92 1.12 -13.65 5.08
CA LEU A 92 1.07 -12.82 6.29
C LEU A 92 -0.32 -12.22 6.57
N ILE A 93 -1.13 -11.96 5.54
CA ILE A 93 -2.53 -11.55 5.73
C ILE A 93 -3.32 -12.66 6.44
N SER A 94 -3.09 -13.92 6.06
CA SER A 94 -3.79 -15.09 6.60
C SER A 94 -3.31 -15.57 7.97
N THR A 95 -2.14 -15.12 8.45
CA THR A 95 -1.56 -15.57 9.73
C THR A 95 -2.26 -14.94 10.94
N GLY A 96 -2.01 -15.51 12.13
CA GLY A 96 -2.52 -15.01 13.41
C GLY A 96 -1.72 -13.87 14.03
N PHE A 97 -0.75 -13.29 13.30
CA PHE A 97 0.08 -12.19 13.82
C PHE A 97 -0.76 -11.00 14.27
N ASP A 98 -0.30 -10.33 15.32
CA ASP A 98 -0.97 -9.14 15.83
C ASP A 98 -0.94 -7.99 14.81
N ALA A 99 -1.90 -7.08 14.95
CA ALA A 99 -2.08 -5.98 14.00
C ALA A 99 -0.85 -5.08 13.90
N PHE A 100 -0.14 -4.87 15.01
CA PHE A 100 1.05 -4.03 15.05
C PHE A 100 2.23 -4.72 14.36
N LYS A 101 2.46 -6.02 14.59
CA LYS A 101 3.50 -6.77 13.88
C LYS A 101 3.27 -6.81 12.37
N LYS A 102 2.01 -6.98 11.93
CA LYS A 102 1.65 -6.86 10.51
C LYS A 102 1.93 -5.45 9.98
N LEU A 103 1.62 -4.41 10.75
CA LEU A 103 1.87 -3.01 10.39
C LEU A 103 3.37 -2.71 10.25
N GLU A 104 4.18 -3.13 11.22
CA GLU A 104 5.65 -2.98 11.22
C GLU A 104 6.27 -3.67 10.01
N THR A 105 5.90 -4.95 9.80
CA THR A 105 6.39 -5.75 8.67
C THR A 105 6.00 -5.12 7.34
N ALA A 106 4.75 -4.66 7.22
CA ALA A 106 4.27 -4.01 6.01
C ALA A 106 4.98 -2.69 5.72
N SER A 107 5.29 -1.91 6.76
CA SER A 107 6.09 -0.69 6.61
C SER A 107 7.51 -1.00 6.19
N LYS A 108 8.17 -1.97 6.83
CA LYS A 108 9.58 -2.32 6.58
C LYS A 108 9.82 -2.76 5.13
N TYR A 109 8.88 -3.52 4.58
CA TYR A 109 8.99 -4.09 3.24
C TYR A 109 8.04 -3.44 2.23
N ASP A 110 7.46 -2.26 2.49
CA ASP A 110 6.52 -1.58 1.57
C ASP A 110 5.41 -2.50 0.99
N LEU A 111 4.68 -3.18 1.87
CA LEU A 111 3.62 -4.14 1.53
C LEU A 111 2.24 -3.49 1.67
N ASP A 112 1.76 -2.80 0.64
CA ASP A 112 0.54 -1.98 0.70
C ASP A 112 -0.74 -2.75 1.06
N THR A 113 -0.86 -4.02 0.64
CA THR A 113 -2.03 -4.86 0.92
C THR A 113 -2.03 -5.30 2.38
N LEU A 114 -0.87 -5.76 2.89
CA LEU A 114 -0.70 -6.12 4.29
C LEU A 114 -0.87 -4.88 5.19
N LEU A 115 -0.37 -3.72 4.77
CA LEU A 115 -0.52 -2.45 5.47
C LEU A 115 -2.00 -2.09 5.65
N SER A 116 -2.76 -2.16 4.55
CA SER A 116 -4.20 -1.87 4.55
C SER A 116 -4.96 -2.87 5.42
N HIS A 117 -4.61 -4.15 5.33
CA HIS A 117 -5.19 -5.19 6.18
C HIS A 117 -4.88 -4.95 7.65
N ALA A 118 -3.62 -4.69 8.02
CA ALA A 118 -3.18 -4.42 9.39
C ALA A 118 -3.97 -3.25 10.00
N LEU A 119 -4.08 -2.12 9.27
CA LEU A 119 -4.84 -0.94 9.71
C LEU A 119 -6.33 -1.24 9.91
N SER A 120 -6.90 -2.15 9.12
CA SER A 120 -8.30 -2.57 9.26
C SER A 120 -8.57 -3.39 10.52
N LEU A 121 -7.53 -4.02 11.10
CA LEU A 121 -7.65 -4.82 12.31
C LEU A 121 -7.86 -3.95 13.54
N PHE A 122 -7.29 -2.75 13.57
CA PHE A 122 -7.54 -1.77 14.62
C PHE A 122 -9.00 -1.29 14.57
N LYS A 123 -9.73 -1.49 15.67
CA LYS A 123 -11.18 -1.21 15.76
C LYS A 123 -11.49 0.07 16.50
N THR A 124 -10.58 0.51 17.36
CA THR A 124 -10.75 1.71 18.17
C THR A 124 -9.60 2.69 17.94
N LYS A 125 -9.85 3.97 18.21
CA LYS A 125 -8.81 5.00 18.09
C LYS A 125 -7.75 4.80 19.18
N GLU A 126 -8.14 4.25 20.33
CA GLU A 126 -7.29 3.95 21.48
C GLU A 126 -6.18 2.96 21.14
N GLU A 127 -6.49 1.94 20.33
CA GLU A 127 -5.51 0.96 19.83
C GLU A 127 -4.51 1.55 18.83
N LEU A 128 -4.86 2.68 18.21
CA LEU A 128 -4.10 3.35 17.16
C LEU A 128 -3.59 4.72 17.63
N ILE A 129 -3.58 4.97 18.95
CA ILE A 129 -3.04 6.20 19.51
C ILE A 129 -1.55 6.21 19.18
N PRO A 130 -1.05 7.25 18.50
CA PRO A 130 0.37 7.37 18.20
C PRO A 130 1.17 7.46 19.51
N SER A 131 1.78 6.33 19.89
CA SER A 131 2.90 6.25 20.82
C SER A 131 4.17 6.78 20.14
N GLU A 132 5.28 6.87 20.88
CA GLU A 132 6.60 7.18 20.29
C GLU A 132 6.97 6.21 19.15
N GLU A 133 6.47 4.97 19.18
CA GLU A 133 6.73 3.93 18.17
C GLU A 133 6.23 4.32 16.78
N PHE A 134 5.19 5.16 16.68
CA PHE A 134 4.66 5.60 15.40
C PHE A 134 5.48 6.75 14.76
N SER A 135 6.37 7.36 15.53
CA SER A 135 7.24 8.44 15.04
C SER A 135 8.33 7.93 14.10
N GLU A 136 8.68 6.65 14.15
CA GLU A 136 9.71 6.03 13.32
C GLU A 136 9.21 5.62 11.94
N PHE A 137 7.89 5.54 11.74
CA PHE A 137 7.32 5.13 10.46
C PHE A 137 7.59 6.14 9.32
N PRO A 138 7.73 5.66 8.06
CA PRO A 138 7.78 6.52 6.88
C PRO A 138 6.52 7.40 6.74
N GLU A 139 6.65 8.55 6.08
CA GLU A 139 5.53 9.49 5.87
C GLU A 139 4.31 8.84 5.20
N LYS A 140 4.53 7.97 4.21
CA LYS A 140 3.47 7.19 3.53
C LYS A 140 2.63 6.39 4.52
N VAL A 141 3.28 5.76 5.49
CA VAL A 141 2.62 4.90 6.49
C VAL A 141 1.89 5.75 7.51
N LYS A 142 2.52 6.83 7.99
CA LYS A 142 1.89 7.82 8.87
C LYS A 142 0.63 8.44 8.26
N ALA A 143 0.64 8.74 6.96
CA ALA A 143 -0.52 9.24 6.25
C ALA A 143 -1.69 8.23 6.29
N LYS A 144 -1.43 6.96 5.99
CA LYS A 144 -2.46 5.89 6.05
C LYS A 144 -3.00 5.65 7.47
N ILE A 145 -2.14 5.78 8.48
CA ILE A 145 -2.53 5.73 9.90
C ILE A 145 -3.50 6.89 10.22
N LEU A 146 -3.17 8.11 9.78
CA LEU A 146 -4.05 9.27 9.95
C LEU A 146 -5.39 9.10 9.23
N ASP A 147 -5.38 8.58 8.00
CA ASP A 147 -6.59 8.27 7.25
C ASP A 147 -7.47 7.30 8.05
N ARG A 148 -6.87 6.26 8.63
CA ARG A 148 -7.58 5.28 9.46
C ARG A 148 -8.18 5.90 10.73
N LEU A 149 -7.47 6.82 11.41
CA LEU A 149 -8.01 7.55 12.56
C LEU A 149 -9.22 8.41 12.18
N ILE A 150 -9.17 9.06 11.01
CA ILE A 150 -10.29 9.86 10.50
C ILE A 150 -11.51 8.97 10.22
N GLU A 151 -11.32 7.78 9.65
CA GLU A 151 -12.39 6.81 9.44
C GLU A 151 -13.05 6.37 10.76
N LEU A 152 -12.25 6.02 11.76
CA LEU A 152 -12.75 5.60 13.08
C LEU A 152 -13.54 6.72 13.76
N ASN A 153 -13.11 7.98 13.62
CA ASN A 153 -13.84 9.13 14.13
C ASN A 153 -15.20 9.35 13.44
N LYS A 154 -15.32 9.06 12.14
CA LYS A 154 -16.60 9.14 11.41
C LYS A 154 -17.57 8.06 11.87
N LEU A 155 -17.09 6.84 12.11
CA LEU A 155 -17.92 5.73 12.60
C LEU A 155 -18.47 5.98 14.01
N GLY A 156 -17.75 6.71 14.86
CA GLY A 156 -18.24 7.15 16.17
C GLY A 156 -19.39 8.16 16.11
N LEU A 157 -19.65 8.81 14.96
CA LEU A 157 -20.71 9.79 14.78
C LEU A 157 -22.02 9.19 14.23
N THR A 158 -22.03 7.92 13.84
CA THR A 158 -23.21 7.23 13.26
C THR A 158 -23.97 6.37 14.27
N GLY A 159 -23.72 6.51 15.58
CA GLY A 159 -24.58 5.92 16.61
C GLY A 159 -26.02 6.45 16.51
N PRO A 160 -27.05 5.66 16.88
CA PRO A 160 -28.42 6.12 16.84
C PRO A 160 -28.55 7.41 17.66
N SER A 161 -29.11 8.44 17.03
CA SER A 161 -29.37 9.74 17.63
C SER A 161 -30.49 9.63 18.68
N GLU A 162 -30.21 9.01 19.82
CA GLU A 162 -31.05 9.11 21.02
C GLU A 162 -30.67 10.36 21.81
N PHE A 163 -30.68 11.54 21.16
CA PHE A 163 -30.61 12.82 21.86
C PHE A 163 -31.41 13.90 21.12
N GLU A 164 -32.67 13.59 20.82
CA GLU A 164 -33.71 14.61 20.80
C GLU A 164 -34.54 14.50 22.08
N SER A 165 -33.97 14.91 23.21
CA SER A 165 -34.68 15.54 24.33
C SER A 165 -33.80 15.63 25.57
N SER A 166 -32.81 16.52 25.57
CA SER A 166 -32.53 17.34 26.76
C SER A 166 -31.55 18.45 26.42
N SER A 167 -31.89 19.65 26.88
CA SER A 167 -31.17 20.91 26.70
C SER A 167 -29.67 20.81 26.98
N PHE A 168 -28.85 20.91 25.93
CA PHE A 168 -27.46 21.36 26.08
C PHE A 168 -27.14 22.40 25.01
N VAL A 169 -27.34 23.65 25.42
CA VAL A 169 -26.91 24.84 24.68
C VAL A 169 -25.39 24.93 24.83
N GLY A 170 -24.67 24.79 23.72
CA GLY A 170 -23.29 25.27 23.62
C GLY A 170 -22.26 24.22 23.28
N PHE A 171 -22.20 23.78 22.02
CA PHE A 171 -20.95 23.43 21.32
C PHE A 171 -21.11 23.45 19.80
N ARG A 172 -21.96 24.35 19.28
CA ARG A 172 -21.99 24.66 17.85
C ARG A 172 -21.05 25.84 17.62
N SER A 173 -19.76 25.57 17.46
CA SER A 173 -18.78 26.63 17.17
C SER A 173 -17.79 26.19 16.10
N VAL A 174 -17.74 27.03 15.06
CA VAL A 174 -16.67 27.27 14.08
C VAL A 174 -16.71 26.53 12.73
N ILE A 175 -17.03 25.24 12.61
CA ILE A 175 -16.92 24.57 11.28
C ILE A 175 -18.20 24.65 10.43
N GLY A 176 -19.39 24.55 11.04
CA GLY A 176 -20.67 24.53 10.31
C GLY A 176 -21.06 25.86 9.67
N ASP A 177 -20.63 26.99 10.24
CA ASP A 177 -21.07 28.31 9.79
C ASP A 177 -20.27 28.84 8.59
N ARG A 178 -19.08 28.28 8.32
CA ARG A 178 -18.24 28.71 7.20
C ARG A 178 -18.69 28.17 5.83
N LEU A 179 -19.42 27.06 5.81
CA LEU A 179 -19.98 26.49 4.57
C LEU A 179 -21.32 27.14 4.19
N ASN A 180 -22.10 27.62 5.17
CA ASN A 180 -23.41 28.22 4.91
C ASN A 180 -23.32 29.67 4.38
N SER A 181 -22.27 30.43 4.74
CA SER A 181 -22.08 31.79 4.22
C SER A 181 -21.64 31.80 2.74
N GLN A 182 -20.86 30.81 2.32
CA GLN A 182 -20.39 30.68 0.93
C GLN A 182 -21.51 30.19 -0.01
N ALA A 183 -22.40 29.31 0.48
CA ALA A 183 -23.57 28.86 -0.26
C ALA A 183 -24.61 29.99 -0.47
N ARG A 184 -24.84 30.82 0.56
CA ARG A 184 -25.78 31.96 0.48
C ARG A 184 -25.29 33.08 -0.45
N SER A 185 -23.98 33.27 -0.55
CA SER A 185 -23.43 34.25 -1.50
C SER A 185 -23.59 33.79 -2.96
N ARG A 186 -23.43 32.50 -3.29
CA ARG A 186 -23.58 32.01 -4.67
C ARG A 186 -25.04 32.01 -5.17
N ALA A 187 -26.03 31.83 -4.29
CA ALA A 187 -27.44 31.86 -4.67
C ALA A 187 -27.99 33.27 -4.96
N SER A 188 -27.34 34.32 -4.46
CA SER A 188 -27.75 35.72 -4.66
C SER A 188 -27.38 36.26 -6.06
N TRP A 189 -26.26 35.79 -6.63
CA TRP A 189 -25.83 36.21 -7.99
C TRP A 189 -26.69 35.59 -9.10
N SER A 190 -27.20 34.37 -8.91
CA SER A 190 -28.01 33.67 -9.91
C SER A 190 -29.49 34.07 -9.95
N LEU A 191 -29.96 34.84 -8.96
CA LEU A 191 -31.35 35.35 -8.89
C LEU A 191 -31.49 36.80 -9.37
N ARG A 192 -30.38 37.50 -9.63
CA ARG A 192 -30.39 38.91 -10.07
C ARG A 192 -30.27 39.08 -11.59
N ASP A 193 -29.83 38.04 -12.31
CA ASP A 193 -29.66 38.09 -13.78
C ASP A 193 -30.92 37.67 -14.57
N SER A 194 -31.93 37.11 -13.91
CA SER A 194 -33.08 36.48 -14.59
C SER A 194 -34.36 37.34 -14.61
N THR A 195 -34.31 38.60 -14.18
CA THR A 195 -35.50 39.46 -14.03
C THR A 195 -35.42 40.82 -14.76
N SER A 196 -34.56 40.98 -15.75
CA SER A 196 -34.56 42.17 -16.63
C SER A 196 -34.64 41.84 -18.11
N GLU A 197 -35.63 41.04 -18.53
CA GLU A 197 -36.03 40.97 -19.94
C GLU A 197 -37.55 40.89 -20.04
N ARG A 198 -38.18 42.06 -20.03
CA ARG A 198 -39.41 42.39 -20.77
C ARG A 198 -39.83 43.83 -20.45
N GLU A 199 -39.71 44.73 -21.42
CA GLU A 199 -40.77 45.62 -21.97
C GLU A 199 -40.20 46.82 -22.75
N PHE A 200 -41.00 47.27 -23.74
CA PHE A 200 -40.93 48.42 -24.67
C PHE A 200 -40.21 48.20 -26.03
N GLU A 201 -40.94 47.93 -27.13
CA GLU A 201 -41.75 48.83 -28.01
C GLU A 201 -40.86 49.78 -28.83
N GLU A 202 -40.79 49.58 -30.16
CA GLU A 202 -41.53 50.32 -31.19
C GLU A 202 -41.24 51.82 -31.18
N ASP A 203 -40.45 52.31 -32.15
CA ASP A 203 -40.77 53.52 -32.93
C ASP A 203 -39.71 53.80 -34.03
N TRP A 204 -40.20 53.80 -35.29
CA TRP A 204 -39.64 54.28 -36.59
C TRP A 204 -38.35 53.71 -37.18
#